data_AF-A0A3D3JXK4-F1
#
_entry.id   AF-A0A3D3JXK4-F1
#
_cell.length_a   1.000
_cell.length_b   1.000
_cell.length_c   1.000
_cell.angle_alpha   90.00
_cell.angle_beta   90.00
_cell.angle_gamma   90.00
#
_symmetry.space_group_name_H-M   'P 1'
#
loop_
_entity.id
_entity.type
_entity.pdbx_description
1 polymer ?
#
loop_
_entity_poly.entity_id
_entity_poly.type
_entity_poly.pdbx_seq_one_letter_code
_entity_poly.pdbx_strand_id
1 'polypeptide(L)' 'MSTENLSQKEAIAKLKELSESARMCMFCTNLETLPIAARPMSLRETDEEGNLWFLSSAESNKNFEILEDNRVQLL' A
#
# COMPACT_ATOMS: atom_id res chain seq x y z
N MET A 1 -18.29 7.79 19.82
CA MET A 1 -18.34 7.30 18.43
C MET A 1 -18.63 5.82 18.50
N SER A 2 -19.67 5.34 17.83
CA SER A 2 -19.89 3.90 17.67
C SER A 2 -18.90 3.38 16.63
N THR A 3 -18.26 2.23 16.91
CA THR A 3 -17.43 1.55 15.92
C THR A 3 -18.32 0.89 14.88
N GLU A 4 -18.10 1.23 13.62
CA GLU A 4 -18.77 0.60 12.47
C GLU A 4 -17.81 -0.42 11.84
N ASN A 5 -18.28 -1.65 11.67
CA ASN A 5 -17.51 -2.72 11.03
C ASN A 5 -17.99 -2.88 9.59
N LEU A 6 -17.18 -2.43 8.63
CA LEU A 6 -17.48 -2.53 7.20
C LEU A 6 -17.00 -3.86 6.64
N SER A 7 -17.67 -4.36 5.60
CA SER A 7 -17.25 -5.58 4.90
C SER A 7 -17.43 -5.46 3.38
N GLN A 8 -16.69 -6.27 2.63
CA GLN A 8 -16.81 -6.38 1.17
C GLN A 8 -16.79 -5.00 0.47
N LYS A 9 -17.84 -4.65 -0.28
CA LYS A 9 -17.93 -3.41 -1.06
C LYS A 9 -17.79 -2.14 -0.22
N GLU A 10 -18.34 -2.15 0.99
CA GLU A 10 -18.29 -0.99 1.88
C GLU A 10 -16.87 -0.79 2.42
N ALA A 11 -16.17 -1.89 2.74
CA ALA A 11 -14.77 -1.84 3.14
C ALA A 11 -13.86 -1.35 2.00
N ILE A 12 -14.08 -1.83 0.77
CA ILE A 12 -13.34 -1.38 -0.42
C ILE A 12 -13.60 0.11 -0.69
N ALA A 13 -14.86 0.55 -0.61
CA ALA A 13 -15.22 1.96 -0.77
C ALA A 13 -14.50 2.83 0.25
N LYS A 14 -14.44 2.39 1.52
CA LYS A 14 -13.72 3.12 2.56
C LYS A 14 -12.21 3.11 2.35
N LEU A 15 -11.64 1.98 1.92
CA LEU A 15 -10.22 1.87 1.57
C LEU A 15 -9.85 2.86 0.47
N LYS A 16 -10.63 2.90 -0.61
CA LYS A 16 -10.46 3.82 -1.74
C LYS A 16 -10.55 5.28 -1.31
N GLU A 17 -11.54 5.64 -0.49
CA GLU A 17 -11.68 6.98 0.06
C GLU A 17 -10.40 7.40 0.82
N LEU A 18 -9.90 6.54 1.71
CA LEU A 18 -8.73 6.82 2.54
C LEU A 18 -7.44 6.90 1.71
N SER A 19 -7.20 5.93 0.83
CA SER A 19 -5.98 5.84 0.04
C SER A 19 -5.86 6.98 -0.98
N GLU A 20 -6.94 7.31 -1.68
CA GLU A 20 -6.95 8.40 -2.67
C GLU A 20 -6.94 9.79 -2.02
N SER A 21 -7.49 9.92 -0.80
CA SER A 21 -7.35 11.14 -0.01
C SER A 21 -5.92 11.37 0.45
N ALA A 22 -5.24 10.32 0.93
CA ALA A 22 -3.85 10.40 1.38
C ALA A 22 -2.88 10.68 0.23
N ARG A 23 -3.11 10.10 -0.96
CA ARG A 23 -2.28 10.16 -2.19
C ARG A 23 -0.86 9.60 -2.07
N MET A 24 -0.32 9.54 -0.87
CA MET A 24 1.02 9.05 -0.56
C MET A 24 0.95 8.17 0.68
N CYS A 25 1.68 7.06 0.65
CA CYS A 25 1.86 6.17 1.79
C CYS A 25 3.33 5.82 1.95
N MET A 26 3.70 5.33 3.14
CA MET A 26 5.02 4.75 3.34
C MET A 26 4.98 3.29 2.91
N PHE A 27 5.68 2.97 1.81
CA PHE A 27 5.78 1.63 1.28
C PHE A 27 6.96 0.92 1.95
N CYS A 28 6.65 -0.10 2.73
CA CYS A 28 7.60 -0.86 3.53
C CYS A 28 7.85 -2.23 2.89
N THR A 29 9.12 -2.55 2.69
CA THR A 29 9.63 -3.83 2.18
C THR A 29 10.65 -4.40 3.16
N ASN A 30 11.05 -5.67 2.97
CA ASN A 30 12.05 -6.35 3.80
C ASN A 30 11.71 -6.26 5.31
N LEU A 31 10.49 -6.70 5.65
CA LEU A 31 9.87 -6.47 6.95
C LEU A 31 10.57 -7.19 8.12
N GLU A 32 11.44 -8.15 7.83
CA GLU A 32 12.20 -8.91 8.82
C GLU A 32 13.57 -8.29 9.14
N THR A 33 14.03 -7.33 8.33
CA THR A 33 15.31 -6.63 8.54
C THR A 33 15.10 -5.29 9.21
N LEU A 34 15.88 -5.02 10.27
CA LEU A 34 15.87 -3.73 10.95
C LEU A 34 17.07 -2.88 10.52
N PRO A 35 16.86 -1.58 10.21
CA PRO A 35 15.58 -0.88 10.17
C PRO A 35 14.72 -1.28 8.95
N ILE A 36 13.40 -1.26 9.11
CA ILE A 36 12.45 -1.56 8.02
C ILE A 36 12.67 -0.58 6.87
N ALA A 37 12.74 -1.09 5.64
CA ALA A 37 12.93 -0.28 4.45
C ALA A 37 11.62 0.44 4.06
N ALA A 38 11.33 1.58 4.70
CA ALA A 38 10.16 2.40 4.44
C ALA A 38 10.47 3.56 3.48
N ARG A 39 9.70 3.72 2.40
CA ARG A 39 9.91 4.75 1.38
C ARG A 39 8.59 5.39 0.96
N PRO A 40 8.50 6.73 0.83
CA PRO A 40 7.27 7.38 0.38
C PRO A 40 6.98 6.99 -1.08
N MET A 41 5.72 6.63 -1.35
CA MET A 41 5.24 6.24 -2.68
C MET A 41 3.92 6.95 -2.96
N SER A 42 3.79 7.53 -4.16
CA SER A 42 2.52 8.11 -4.61
C SER A 42 1.61 7.02 -5.18
N LEU A 43 0.42 6.89 -4.61
CA LEU A 43 -0.66 6.06 -5.15
C LEU A 43 -1.05 6.56 -6.55
N ARG A 44 -1.28 5.64 -7.48
CA ARG A 44 -1.90 5.95 -8.79
C ARG A 44 -3.41 5.85 -8.72
N GLU A 45 -3.91 4.72 -8.25
CA GLU A 45 -5.32 4.43 -8.14
C GLU A 45 -5.57 3.33 -7.11
N THR A 46 -6.79 3.31 -6.56
CA THR A 46 -7.36 2.11 -5.94
C THR A 46 -8.46 1.60 -6.84
N ASP A 47 -8.33 0.37 -7.34
CA ASP A 47 -9.30 -0.20 -8.29
C ASP A 47 -10.59 -0.68 -7.61
N GLU A 48 -11.51 -1.22 -8.40
CA GLU A 48 -12.83 -1.67 -7.93
C GLU A 48 -12.77 -2.90 -7.00
N GLU A 49 -11.67 -3.66 -7.04
CA GLU A 49 -11.43 -4.81 -6.17
C GLU A 49 -10.71 -4.40 -4.87
N GLY A 50 -10.24 -3.16 -4.78
CA GLY A 50 -9.49 -2.64 -3.65
C GLY A 50 -7.98 -2.85 -3.76
N ASN A 51 -7.44 -3.13 -4.96
CA ASN A 51 -6.00 -3.17 -5.17
C ASN A 51 -5.44 -1.75 -5.28
N LEU A 52 -4.29 -1.51 -4.65
CA LEU A 52 -3.60 -0.22 -4.67
C LEU A 52 -2.46 -0.26 -5.68
N TRP A 53 -2.55 0.59 -6.70
CA TRP A 53 -1.58 0.61 -7.80
C TRP A 53 -0.51 1.69 -7.60
N PHE A 54 0.73 1.29 -7.83
CA PHE A 54 1.90 2.14 -7.71
C PHE A 54 2.78 2.02 -8.95
N LEU A 55 3.56 3.06 -9.23
CA LEU A 55 4.59 3.04 -10.26
C LEU A 55 5.96 3.18 -9.62
N SER A 56 6.89 2.34 -10.05
CA SER A 56 8.30 2.39 -9.67
C SER A 56 9.19 2.25 -10.90
N SER A 57 10.39 2.80 -10.83
CA SER A 57 11.42 2.49 -11.83
C SER A 57 11.73 0.98 -11.79
N ALA A 58 11.92 0.36 -12.96
CA ALA A 58 12.32 -1.03 -13.07
C ALA A 58 13.63 -1.33 -12.30
N GLU A 59 14.50 -0.32 -12.14
CA GLU A 59 15.78 -0.41 -11.43
C GLU A 59 15.68 -0.09 -9.93
N SER A 60 14.47 0.10 -9.39
CA SER A 60 14.31 0.47 -7.98
C SER A 60 14.63 -0.71 -7.06
N ASN A 61 15.40 -0.46 -5.99
CA ASN A 61 15.69 -1.45 -4.94
C ASN A 61 14.44 -2.14 -4.39
N LYS A 62 13.30 -1.44 -4.29
CA LYS A 62 12.04 -2.06 -3.84
C LYS A 62 11.57 -3.18 -4.76
N ASN A 63 11.81 -3.08 -6.06
CA ASN A 63 11.36 -4.12 -6.99
C ASN A 63 12.20 -5.38 -6.81
N PHE A 64 13.51 -5.24 -6.58
CA PHE A 64 14.37 -6.36 -6.21
C PHE A 64 13.96 -6.97 -4.87
N GLU A 65 13.71 -6.15 -3.85
CA GLU A 65 13.23 -6.60 -2.53
C GLU A 65 11.88 -7.33 -2.63
N ILE A 66 10.93 -6.84 -3.44
CA ILE A 66 9.62 -7.48 -3.67
C ILE A 66 9.74 -8.80 -4.43
N LEU A 67 10.72 -8.91 -5.34
CA LEU A 67 11.00 -10.16 -6.05
C LEU A 67 11.57 -11.24 -5.12
N GLU A 68 12.33 -10.85 -4.10
CA GLU A 68 12.84 -11.78 -3.07
C GLU A 68 11.78 -12.12 -2.02
N ASP A 69 11.01 -11.14 -1.55
CA ASP A 69 9.90 -11.30 -0.61
C ASP A 69 8.77 -10.33 -0.93
N ASN A 70 7.64 -10.87 -1.38
CA ASN A 70 6.50 -10.08 -1.84
C ASN A 70 5.60 -9.55 -0.70
N ARG A 71 5.94 -9.81 0.55
CA ARG A 71 5.23 -9.22 1.70
C ARG A 71 5.61 -7.75 1.85
N VAL A 72 4.61 -6.90 1.77
CA VAL A 72 4.76 -5.44 1.89
C VAL A 72 3.79 -4.89 2.93
N GLN A 73 4.11 -3.72 3.47
CA GLN A 73 3.22 -2.99 4.37
C GLN A 73 3.10 -1.54 3.92
N LEU A 74 1.87 -1.01 3.96
CA LEU A 74 1.58 0.39 3.71
C LEU A 74 1.20 1.05 5.04
N LEU A 75 1.81 2.21 5.31
CA LEU A 75 1.46 3.09 6.45
C LEU A 75 0.91 4.42 5.94
#